data_AF-A0A8H2VK67-F1
#
_entry.id   AF-A0A8H2VK67-F1
#
_cell.length_a   1.000
_cell.length_b   1.000
_cell.length_c   1.000
_cell.angle_alpha   90.00
_cell.angle_beta   90.00
_cell.angle_gamma   90.00
#
_symmetry.space_group_name_H-M   'P 1'
#
loop_
_entity.id
_entity.type
_entity.pdbx_description
1 polymer ?
#
loop_
_entity_poly.entity_id
_entity_poly.type
_entity_poly.pdbx_seq_one_letter_code
_entity_poly.pdbx_strand_id
1 'polypeptide(L)'
;MLSLTRLASASTSSSMLLFKQFSTGSALLSAHSIPSATKLRLLKIDELMKNKPKRPLNSYMLYCAEKRPILSKSHPDMKNPEKTKLISAQWNSLSESEKKPYKDEAARNLEAHSIVMNEFTKTLPPKKPAGPFVLFSMAIRPQLNEEYPMLDFGEKSRITAARWKALDEESKAHYGEIYSRKMKEWHDEIERV
;
A
#
# COMPACT_ATOMS: atom_id res chain seq x y z
N MET A 1 -74.52 -41.67 6.43
CA MET A 1 -74.36 -42.06 7.84
C MET A 1 -73.08 -41.37 8.31
N LEU A 2 -73.19 -40.18 8.91
CA LEU A 2 -72.93 -39.92 10.35
C LEU A 2 -71.47 -40.25 10.73
N SER A 3 -70.63 -39.42 11.34
CA SER A 3 -70.70 -38.06 11.87
C SER A 3 -69.27 -37.62 12.20
N LEU A 4 -68.98 -36.33 11.99
CA LEU A 4 -68.24 -35.41 12.86
C LEU A 4 -67.34 -36.01 13.97
N THR A 5 -66.08 -35.54 14.02
CA THR A 5 -65.60 -34.85 15.22
C THR A 5 -64.52 -33.83 14.87
N ARG A 6 -64.75 -32.63 15.39
CA ARG A 6 -63.95 -31.41 15.33
C ARG A 6 -63.37 -31.24 16.73
N LEU A 7 -62.09 -30.93 16.87
CA LEU A 7 -61.50 -30.27 18.04
C LEU A 7 -60.16 -29.71 17.57
N ALA A 8 -59.64 -28.55 17.95
CA ALA A 8 -60.12 -27.28 18.46
C ALA A 8 -58.83 -26.44 18.54
N SER A 9 -58.91 -25.16 18.21
CA SER A 9 -57.83 -24.19 18.31
C SER A 9 -57.34 -24.01 19.76
N ALA A 10 -56.06 -23.67 19.92
CA ALA A 10 -55.62 -22.81 21.01
C ALA A 10 -54.67 -21.74 20.47
N SER A 11 -55.19 -20.53 20.34
CA SER A 11 -54.46 -19.27 20.29
C SER A 11 -54.41 -18.74 21.72
N THR A 12 -53.23 -18.38 22.22
CA THR A 12 -53.09 -17.37 23.27
C THR A 12 -51.81 -16.56 23.06
N SER A 13 -52.02 -15.37 22.51
CA SER A 13 -51.17 -14.20 22.68
C SER A 13 -51.07 -13.84 24.16
N SER A 14 -49.89 -13.46 24.65
CA SER A 14 -49.79 -12.64 25.86
C SER A 14 -48.54 -11.77 25.87
N SER A 15 -48.76 -10.54 25.41
CA SER A 15 -48.03 -9.32 25.77
C SER A 15 -47.93 -9.16 27.29
N MET A 16 -46.73 -8.82 27.81
CA MET A 16 -46.44 -8.12 29.08
C MET A 16 -44.95 -8.36 29.42
N LEU A 17 -44.06 -7.43 29.80
CA LEU A 17 -44.16 -6.13 30.48
C LEU A 17 -42.90 -5.29 30.21
N LEU A 18 -43.12 -3.97 30.18
CA LEU A 18 -42.12 -2.93 30.35
C LEU A 18 -41.40 -3.07 31.70
N PHE A 19 -40.08 -3.19 31.70
CA PHE A 19 -39.22 -2.79 32.82
C PHE A 19 -38.37 -1.59 32.40
N LYS A 20 -38.89 -0.39 32.68
CA LYS A 20 -38.05 0.80 32.86
C LYS A 20 -37.54 0.76 34.29
N GLN A 21 -36.23 0.70 34.48
CA GLN A 21 -35.58 1.03 35.74
C GLN A 21 -34.48 2.05 35.47
N PHE A 22 -34.54 3.16 36.21
CA PHE A 22 -33.64 4.32 36.11
C PHE A 22 -32.41 4.19 37.01
N SER A 23 -31.33 4.87 36.60
CA SER A 23 -30.24 5.43 37.41
C SER A 23 -29.25 4.42 38.02
N THR A 24 -27.97 4.42 37.64
CA THR A 24 -26.98 5.44 37.99
C THR A 24 -25.72 5.26 37.12
N GLY A 25 -24.91 6.31 37.01
CA GLY A 25 -23.91 6.53 35.97
C GLY A 25 -22.95 5.39 35.64
N SER A 26 -22.84 5.11 34.34
CA SER A 26 -21.60 4.58 33.76
C SER A 26 -20.88 5.76 33.12
N ALA A 27 -19.72 6.09 33.70
CA ALA A 27 -18.84 7.12 33.21
C ALA A 27 -18.57 6.95 31.70
N LEU A 28 -18.44 8.08 31.02
CA LEU A 28 -18.04 8.23 29.62
C LEU A 28 -16.70 7.55 29.35
N LEU A 29 -16.69 6.24 29.15
CA LEU A 29 -15.69 5.58 28.35
C LEU A 29 -16.24 5.60 26.93
N SER A 30 -15.87 6.65 26.18
CA SER A 30 -15.88 6.58 24.73
C SER A 30 -15.22 5.27 24.36
N ALA A 31 -16.01 4.32 23.85
CA ALA A 31 -15.50 3.05 23.36
C ALA A 31 -14.56 3.36 22.21
N HIS A 32 -13.27 3.53 22.53
CA HIS A 32 -12.21 3.56 21.55
C HIS A 32 -12.16 2.14 21.01
N SER A 33 -12.94 1.87 19.96
CA SER A 33 -12.92 0.59 19.26
C SER A 33 -11.46 0.24 18.99
N ILE A 34 -11.02 -0.94 19.43
CA ILE A 34 -9.66 -1.42 19.17
C ILE A 34 -9.39 -1.24 17.67
N PRO A 35 -8.38 -0.44 17.28
CA PRO A 35 -8.11 -0.21 15.87
C PRO A 35 -7.85 -1.54 15.16
N SER A 36 -8.50 -1.78 14.02
CA SER A 36 -8.17 -2.93 13.18
C SER A 36 -6.66 -2.94 12.86
N ALA A 37 -6.05 -4.12 12.72
CA ALA A 37 -4.66 -4.27 12.27
C ALA A 37 -4.35 -3.45 10.99
N THR A 38 -5.33 -3.29 10.10
CA THR A 38 -5.17 -2.43 8.91
C THR A 38 -4.97 -0.96 9.31
N LYS A 39 -5.72 -0.46 10.29
CA LYS A 39 -5.59 0.91 10.81
C LYS A 39 -4.27 1.09 11.56
N LEU A 40 -3.85 0.13 12.40
CA LEU A 40 -2.56 0.16 13.08
C LEU A 40 -1.39 0.27 12.10
N ARG A 41 -1.41 -0.56 11.04
CA ARG A 41 -0.42 -0.50 9.96
C ARG A 41 -0.34 0.88 9.30
N LEU A 42 -1.47 1.50 8.99
CA LEU A 42 -1.50 2.81 8.33
C LEU A 42 -0.95 3.91 9.23
N LEU A 43 -1.30 3.91 10.51
CA LEU A 43 -0.75 4.85 11.49
C LEU A 43 0.76 4.71 11.62
N LYS A 44 1.27 3.47 11.64
CA LYS A 44 2.71 3.23 11.71
C LYS A 44 3.45 3.70 10.47
N ILE A 45 2.87 3.51 9.28
CA ILE A 45 3.42 4.04 8.04
C ILE A 45 3.47 5.56 8.08
N ASP A 46 2.39 6.22 8.49
CA ASP A 46 2.37 7.69 8.59
C ASP A 46 3.48 8.23 9.50
N GLU A 47 3.66 7.60 10.66
CA GLU A 47 4.75 7.93 11.59
C GLU A 47 6.14 7.77 10.94
N LEU A 48 6.42 6.62 10.33
CA LEU A 48 7.72 6.33 9.72
C LEU A 48 8.00 7.20 8.49
N MET A 49 6.96 7.55 7.73
CA MET A 49 7.09 8.37 6.52
C MET A 49 7.57 9.79 6.80
N LYS A 50 7.47 10.29 8.04
CA LYS A 50 8.08 11.56 8.47
C LYS A 50 9.61 11.53 8.34
N ASN A 51 10.21 10.37 8.56
CA ASN A 51 11.66 10.13 8.47
C ASN A 51 12.09 9.55 7.12
N LYS A 52 11.20 9.58 6.11
CA LYS A 52 11.52 9.06 4.78
C LYS A 52 12.72 9.80 4.17
N PRO A 53 13.75 9.09 3.70
CA PRO A 53 14.87 9.69 2.97
C PRO A 53 14.38 10.49 1.76
N LYS A 54 14.70 11.78 1.74
CA LYS A 54 14.32 12.68 0.63
C LYS A 54 15.03 12.28 -0.65
N ARG A 55 14.36 12.47 -1.80
CA ARG A 55 14.98 12.22 -3.10
C ARG A 55 16.21 13.13 -3.27
N PRO A 56 17.33 12.60 -3.79
CA PRO A 56 18.51 13.39 -4.06
C PRO A 56 18.26 14.36 -5.21
N LEU A 57 19.13 15.36 -5.33
CA LEU A 57 19.08 16.32 -6.43
C LEU A 57 19.48 15.63 -7.74
N ASN A 58 18.72 15.89 -8.81
CA ASN A 58 19.12 15.48 -10.15
C ASN A 58 20.22 16.40 -10.71
N SER A 59 20.77 16.06 -11.87
CA SER A 59 21.89 16.78 -12.49
C SER A 59 21.63 18.27 -12.68
N TYR A 60 20.43 18.63 -13.16
CA TYR A 60 20.04 20.03 -13.30
C TYR A 60 19.92 20.76 -11.96
N MET A 61 19.38 20.10 -10.93
CA MET A 61 19.23 20.69 -9.61
C MET A 61 20.58 20.89 -8.91
N LEU A 62 21.56 20.01 -9.15
CA LEU A 62 22.94 20.21 -8.71
C LEU A 62 23.56 21.44 -9.37
N TYR A 63 23.39 21.59 -10.69
CA TYR A 63 23.81 22.79 -11.41
C TYR A 63 23.13 24.06 -10.88
N CYS A 64 21.82 24.00 -10.62
CA CYS A 64 21.08 25.11 -10.02
C CYS A 64 21.62 25.49 -8.63
N ALA A 65 21.96 24.50 -7.81
CA ALA A 65 22.49 24.72 -6.46
C ALA A 65 23.84 25.46 -6.51
N GLU A 66 24.67 25.18 -7.52
CA GLU A 66 25.94 25.86 -7.72
C GLU A 66 25.77 27.28 -8.29
N LYS A 67 24.94 27.47 -9.33
CA LYS A 67 24.84 28.75 -10.04
C LYS A 67 23.95 29.79 -9.34
N ARG A 68 22.93 29.36 -8.61
CA ARG A 68 22.01 30.26 -7.89
C ARG A 68 22.72 31.23 -6.91
N PRO A 69 23.63 30.78 -6.03
CA PRO A 69 24.34 31.71 -5.13
C PRO A 69 25.26 32.68 -5.88
N ILE A 70 25.85 32.26 -7.00
CA ILE A 70 26.69 33.13 -7.85
C ILE A 70 25.83 34.26 -8.42
N LEU A 71 24.68 33.93 -9.02
CA LEU A 71 23.74 34.92 -9.55
C LEU A 71 23.12 35.80 -8.46
N SER A 72 22.96 35.29 -7.24
CA SER A 72 22.45 36.10 -6.14
C SER A 72 23.47 37.14 -5.66
N LYS A 73 24.76 36.88 -5.82
CA LYS A 73 25.83 37.84 -5.50
C LYS A 73 26.04 38.85 -6.62
N SER A 74 25.99 38.43 -7.89
CA SER A 74 26.17 39.33 -9.03
C SER A 74 24.94 40.18 -9.33
N HIS A 75 23.74 39.67 -9.03
CA HIS A 75 22.46 40.36 -9.22
C HIS A 75 21.60 40.25 -7.95
N PRO A 76 21.92 41.03 -6.90
CA PRO A 76 21.17 41.01 -5.64
C PRO A 76 19.70 41.40 -5.84
N ASP A 77 19.41 42.36 -6.72
CA ASP A 77 18.05 42.88 -6.98
C ASP A 77 17.19 41.97 -7.88
N MET A 78 17.81 41.01 -8.57
CA MET A 78 17.10 40.13 -9.51
C MET A 78 16.24 39.12 -8.74
N LYS A 79 14.99 38.94 -9.19
CA LYS A 79 14.03 38.04 -8.53
C LYS A 79 14.36 36.57 -8.81
N ASN A 80 14.02 35.69 -7.87
CA ASN A 80 14.28 34.25 -7.99
C ASN A 80 13.72 33.59 -9.28
N PRO A 81 12.53 33.96 -9.80
CA PRO A 81 12.04 33.43 -11.07
C PRO A 81 12.93 33.81 -12.25
N GLU A 82 13.47 35.03 -12.28
CA GLU A 82 14.37 35.51 -13.34
C GLU A 82 15.71 34.78 -13.29
N LYS A 83 16.28 34.62 -12.09
CA LYS A 83 17.49 33.79 -11.85
C LYS A 83 17.28 32.36 -12.35
N THR A 84 16.14 31.75 -12.06
CA THR A 84 15.83 30.38 -12.49
C THR A 84 15.72 30.27 -14.01
N LYS A 85 15.09 31.25 -14.68
CA LYS A 85 15.04 31.30 -16.15
C LYS A 85 16.43 31.37 -16.75
N LEU A 86 17.30 32.22 -16.22
CA LEU A 86 18.67 32.36 -16.71
C LEU A 86 19.47 31.06 -16.55
N ILE A 87 19.42 30.43 -15.37
CA ILE A 87 20.10 29.14 -15.11
C ILE A 87 19.58 28.05 -16.06
N SER A 88 18.27 28.01 -16.32
CA SER A 88 17.69 27.02 -17.23
C SER A 88 18.18 27.18 -18.67
N ALA A 89 18.29 28.44 -19.14
CA ALA A 89 18.84 28.74 -20.46
C ALA A 89 20.32 28.34 -20.54
N GLN A 90 21.12 28.69 -19.52
CA GLN A 90 22.53 28.30 -19.44
C GLN A 90 22.70 26.78 -19.48
N TRP A 91 21.93 26.04 -18.68
CA TRP A 91 21.98 24.58 -18.66
C TRP A 91 21.69 23.97 -20.03
N ASN A 92 20.68 24.49 -20.74
CA ASN A 92 20.34 23.98 -22.07
C ASN A 92 21.45 24.23 -23.10
N SER A 93 22.17 25.35 -22.97
CA SER A 93 23.31 25.69 -23.83
C SER A 93 24.60 24.94 -23.51
N LEU A 94 24.72 24.30 -22.33
CA LEU A 94 25.91 23.49 -22.00
C LEU A 94 26.04 22.27 -22.91
N SER A 95 27.28 21.95 -23.26
CA SER A 95 27.64 20.72 -23.95
C SER A 95 27.48 19.49 -23.06
N GLU A 96 27.46 18.31 -23.68
CA GLU A 96 27.36 17.04 -22.94
C GLU A 96 28.56 16.79 -22.02
N SER A 97 29.76 17.26 -22.38
CA SER A 97 30.96 17.18 -21.54
C SER A 97 30.85 18.05 -20.29
N GLU A 98 30.25 19.24 -20.40
CA GLU A 98 30.01 20.14 -19.26
C GLU A 98 28.87 19.63 -18.36
N LYS A 99 27.87 18.95 -18.93
CA LYS A 99 26.78 18.30 -18.19
C LYS A 99 27.22 17.01 -17.50
N LYS A 100 28.23 16.32 -18.04
CA LYS A 100 28.73 15.03 -17.56
C LYS A 100 29.03 15.00 -16.06
N PRO A 101 29.81 15.92 -15.47
CA PRO A 101 30.09 15.88 -14.02
C PRO A 101 28.82 15.90 -13.17
N TYR A 102 27.82 16.73 -13.53
CA TYR A 102 26.55 16.78 -12.82
C TYR A 102 25.70 15.53 -13.02
N LYS A 103 25.76 14.90 -14.20
CA LYS A 103 25.09 13.61 -14.46
C LYS A 103 25.71 12.49 -13.63
N ASP A 104 27.04 12.42 -13.60
CA ASP A 104 27.79 11.40 -12.86
C ASP A 104 27.57 11.57 -11.34
N GLU A 105 27.58 12.80 -10.83
CA GLU A 105 27.26 13.09 -9.43
C GLU A 105 25.81 12.76 -9.06
N ALA A 106 24.85 13.14 -9.91
CA ALA A 106 23.44 12.79 -9.69
C ALA A 106 23.22 11.27 -9.67
N ALA A 107 23.92 10.53 -10.53
CA ALA A 107 23.88 9.06 -10.53
C ALA A 107 24.42 8.46 -9.22
N ARG A 108 25.57 8.94 -8.74
CA ARG A 108 26.13 8.53 -7.43
C ARG A 108 25.18 8.83 -6.28
N ASN A 109 24.59 10.03 -6.27
CA ASN A 109 23.64 10.43 -5.24
C ASN A 109 22.37 9.57 -5.28
N LEU A 110 21.90 9.18 -6.47
CA LEU A 110 20.76 8.28 -6.64
C LEU A 110 21.06 6.87 -6.14
N GLU A 111 22.26 6.34 -6.40
CA GLU A 111 22.70 5.04 -5.91
C GLU A 111 22.79 5.04 -4.37
N ALA A 112 23.45 6.03 -3.77
CA ALA A 112 23.52 6.19 -2.32
C ALA A 112 22.11 6.29 -1.69
N HIS A 113 21.22 7.07 -2.31
CA HIS A 113 19.83 7.17 -1.86
C HIS A 113 19.09 5.83 -1.98
N SER A 114 19.35 5.03 -3.01
CA SER A 114 18.71 3.72 -3.19
C SER A 114 19.05 2.75 -2.05
N ILE A 115 20.29 2.78 -1.55
CA ILE A 115 20.73 1.98 -0.40
C ILE A 115 19.98 2.42 0.85
N VAL A 116 19.98 3.72 1.15
CA VAL A 116 19.28 4.27 2.32
C VAL A 116 17.78 4.01 2.25
N MET A 117 17.16 4.13 1.06
CA MET A 117 15.76 3.83 0.85
C MET A 117 15.43 2.34 0.99
N ASN A 118 16.34 1.45 0.60
CA ASN A 118 16.18 0.01 0.80
C ASN A 118 16.11 -0.29 2.30
N GLU A 119 17.07 0.22 3.09
CA GLU A 119 17.05 0.07 4.56
C GLU A 119 15.79 0.69 5.17
N PHE A 120 15.40 1.90 4.76
CA PHE A 120 14.15 2.51 5.21
C PHE A 120 12.93 1.63 4.89
N THR A 121 12.87 1.02 3.70
CA THR A 121 11.75 0.17 3.29
C THR A 121 11.62 -1.08 4.16
N LYS A 122 12.72 -1.60 4.70
CA LYS A 122 12.70 -2.73 5.66
C LYS A 122 12.10 -2.35 7.01
N THR A 123 12.16 -1.07 7.40
CA THR A 123 11.54 -0.59 8.66
C THR A 123 10.03 -0.46 8.57
N LEU A 124 9.46 -0.45 7.37
CA LEU A 124 8.03 -0.30 7.17
C LEU A 124 7.29 -1.56 7.63
N PRO A 125 6.09 -1.42 8.24
CA PRO A 125 5.32 -2.57 8.65
C PRO A 125 4.96 -3.46 7.44
N PRO A 126 4.88 -4.78 7.65
CA PRO A 126 4.68 -5.76 6.59
C PRO A 126 3.44 -5.45 5.77
N LYS A 127 3.50 -5.73 4.47
CA LYS A 127 2.34 -5.61 3.58
C LYS A 127 1.35 -6.73 3.91
N LYS A 128 0.05 -6.43 3.74
CA LYS A 128 -1.00 -7.43 3.86
C LYS A 128 -0.70 -8.60 2.89
N PRO A 129 -0.86 -9.87 3.33
CA PRO A 129 -0.58 -11.00 2.47
C PRO A 129 -1.52 -11.04 1.27
N ALA A 130 -0.99 -11.58 0.17
CA ALA A 130 -1.72 -11.73 -1.07
C ALA A 130 -2.87 -12.73 -0.92
N GLY A 131 -4.01 -12.45 -1.54
CA GLY A 131 -5.18 -13.35 -1.51
C GLY A 131 -4.97 -14.68 -2.25
N PRO A 132 -5.89 -15.65 -2.10
CA PRO A 132 -5.73 -17.00 -2.64
C PRO A 132 -5.40 -17.06 -4.14
N PHE A 133 -6.12 -16.30 -4.97
CA PHE A 133 -5.87 -16.22 -6.41
C PHE A 133 -4.45 -15.73 -6.75
N VAL A 134 -3.93 -14.76 -6.00
CA VAL A 134 -2.59 -14.21 -6.26
C VAL A 134 -1.52 -15.21 -5.81
N LEU A 135 -1.74 -15.92 -4.70
CA LEU A 135 -0.85 -17.02 -4.27
C LEU A 135 -0.78 -18.12 -5.33
N PHE A 136 -1.93 -18.50 -5.90
CA PHE A 136 -1.99 -19.42 -7.04
C PHE A 136 -1.26 -18.86 -8.27
N SER A 137 -1.53 -17.61 -8.63
CA SER A 137 -0.88 -16.92 -9.75
C SER A 137 0.64 -16.96 -9.60
N MET A 138 1.17 -16.70 -8.39
CA MET A 138 2.59 -16.79 -8.11
C MET A 138 3.15 -18.21 -8.26
N ALA A 139 2.39 -19.23 -7.85
CA ALA A 139 2.80 -20.63 -7.96
C ALA A 139 2.91 -21.10 -9.42
N ILE A 140 1.97 -20.69 -10.29
CA ILE A 140 1.96 -21.12 -11.70
C ILE A 140 2.73 -20.18 -12.63
N ARG A 141 3.11 -18.98 -12.18
CA ARG A 141 3.81 -17.99 -13.00
C ARG A 141 5.11 -18.52 -13.63
N PRO A 142 5.98 -19.28 -12.93
CA PRO A 142 7.17 -19.87 -13.53
C PRO A 142 6.83 -20.81 -14.69
N GLN A 143 5.82 -21.68 -14.48
CA GLN A 143 5.35 -22.63 -15.50
C GLN A 143 4.80 -21.90 -16.73
N LEU A 144 4.01 -20.84 -16.52
CA LEU A 144 3.48 -20.02 -17.63
C LEU A 144 4.57 -19.27 -18.41
N ASN A 145 5.65 -18.87 -17.74
CA ASN A 145 6.76 -18.21 -18.41
C ASN A 145 7.56 -19.19 -19.29
N GLU A 146 7.61 -20.47 -18.91
CA GLU A 146 8.26 -21.53 -19.67
C GLU A 146 7.40 -22.03 -20.82
N GLU A 147 6.10 -22.25 -20.58
CA GLU A 147 5.15 -22.71 -21.59
C GLU A 147 4.83 -21.63 -22.63
N TYR A 148 4.81 -20.36 -22.20
CA TYR A 148 4.45 -19.22 -23.05
C TYR A 148 5.51 -18.10 -22.97
N PRO A 149 6.76 -18.34 -23.40
CA PRO A 149 7.84 -17.36 -23.22
C PRO A 149 7.57 -16.05 -23.97
N MET A 150 6.92 -16.13 -25.14
CA MET A 150 6.63 -14.97 -26.01
C MET A 150 5.35 -14.21 -25.66
N LEU A 151 4.47 -14.77 -24.81
CA LEU A 151 3.23 -14.09 -24.46
C LEU A 151 3.48 -12.96 -23.46
N ASP A 152 2.71 -11.89 -23.60
CA ASP A 152 2.77 -10.76 -22.70
C ASP A 152 2.16 -11.11 -21.32
N PHE A 153 2.37 -10.22 -20.35
CA PHE A 153 1.82 -10.43 -19.01
C PHE A 153 0.28 -10.46 -18.98
N GLY A 154 -0.39 -9.66 -19.81
CA GLY A 154 -1.84 -9.60 -19.89
C GLY A 154 -2.45 -10.90 -20.39
N GLU A 155 -1.89 -11.50 -21.43
CA GLU A 155 -2.26 -12.81 -21.97
C GLU A 155 -2.03 -13.91 -20.94
N LYS A 156 -0.84 -13.94 -20.32
CA LYS A 156 -0.53 -14.86 -19.22
C LYS A 156 -1.52 -14.70 -18.05
N SER A 157 -1.93 -13.48 -17.73
CA SER A 157 -2.92 -13.20 -16.68
C SER A 157 -4.31 -13.78 -17.02
N ARG A 158 -4.74 -13.72 -18.29
CA ARG A 158 -5.99 -14.37 -18.73
C ARG A 158 -5.90 -15.89 -18.60
N ILE A 159 -4.77 -16.48 -18.95
CA ILE A 159 -4.51 -17.92 -18.78
C ILE A 159 -4.54 -18.29 -17.30
N THR A 160 -3.87 -17.52 -16.43
CA THR A 160 -3.93 -17.72 -14.97
C THR A 160 -5.36 -17.68 -14.45
N ALA A 161 -6.16 -16.71 -14.88
CA ALA A 161 -7.56 -16.60 -14.46
C ALA A 161 -8.40 -17.80 -14.94
N ALA A 162 -8.17 -18.29 -16.16
CA ALA A 162 -8.81 -19.49 -16.68
C ALA A 162 -8.43 -20.74 -15.87
N ARG A 163 -7.13 -20.92 -15.59
CA ARG A 163 -6.62 -22.04 -14.77
C ARG A 163 -7.16 -21.99 -13.34
N TRP A 164 -7.26 -20.81 -12.73
CA TRP A 164 -7.88 -20.66 -11.40
C TRP A 164 -9.36 -21.05 -11.40
N LYS A 165 -10.13 -20.66 -12.42
CA LYS A 165 -11.55 -21.02 -12.52
C LYS A 165 -11.73 -22.53 -12.67
N ALA A 166 -10.89 -23.17 -13.48
CA ALA A 166 -10.89 -24.60 -13.74
C ALA A 166 -10.31 -25.46 -12.59
N LEU A 167 -9.68 -24.84 -11.60
CA LEU A 167 -9.10 -25.53 -10.46
C LEU A 167 -10.20 -26.20 -9.62
N ASP A 168 -9.91 -27.40 -9.12
CA ASP A 168 -10.79 -28.13 -8.20
C ASP A 168 -10.96 -27.41 -6.86
N GLU A 169 -12.00 -27.78 -6.12
CA GLU A 169 -12.35 -27.10 -4.87
C GLU A 169 -11.32 -27.36 -3.76
N GLU A 170 -10.69 -28.53 -3.73
CA GLU A 170 -9.65 -28.87 -2.75
C GLU A 170 -8.41 -28.00 -2.94
N SER A 171 -7.94 -27.87 -4.17
CA SER A 171 -6.82 -27.00 -4.53
C SER A 171 -7.14 -25.53 -4.26
N LYS A 172 -8.38 -25.06 -4.50
CA LYS A 172 -8.81 -23.70 -4.11
C LYS A 172 -8.80 -23.52 -2.59
N ALA A 173 -9.30 -24.51 -1.85
CA ALA A 173 -9.30 -24.52 -0.40
C ALA A 173 -7.87 -24.45 0.18
N HIS A 174 -6.92 -25.19 -0.41
CA HIS A 174 -5.50 -25.13 -0.04
C HIS A 174 -4.93 -23.70 -0.07
N TYR A 175 -5.21 -22.93 -1.13
CA TYR A 175 -4.79 -21.51 -1.19
C TYR A 175 -5.55 -20.62 -0.19
N GLY A 176 -6.80 -20.96 0.12
CA GLY A 176 -7.59 -20.32 1.18
C GLY A 176 -7.00 -20.52 2.58
N GLU A 177 -6.53 -21.73 2.88
CA GLU A 177 -5.86 -22.07 4.14
C GLU A 177 -4.50 -21.38 4.26
N ILE A 178 -3.69 -21.38 3.19
CA ILE A 178 -2.43 -20.62 3.15
C ILE A 178 -2.69 -19.14 3.41
N TYR A 179 -3.69 -18.57 2.75
CA TYR A 179 -4.06 -17.18 2.95
C TYR A 179 -4.48 -16.90 4.40
N SER A 180 -5.33 -17.76 4.98
CA SER A 180 -5.81 -17.62 6.36
C SER A 180 -4.67 -17.68 7.37
N ARG A 181 -3.71 -18.60 7.18
CA ARG A 181 -2.50 -18.69 8.00
C ARG A 181 -1.65 -17.43 7.91
N LYS A 182 -1.32 -17.00 6.69
CA LYS A 182 -0.53 -15.77 6.45
C LYS A 182 -1.23 -14.53 7.00
N MET A 183 -2.56 -14.49 6.92
CA MET A 183 -3.35 -13.41 7.50
C MET A 183 -3.25 -13.40 9.01
N LYS A 184 -3.36 -14.55 9.67
CA LYS A 184 -3.18 -14.66 11.12
C LYS A 184 -1.78 -14.19 11.55
N GLU A 185 -0.74 -14.72 10.90
CA GLU A 185 0.65 -14.31 11.14
C GLU A 185 0.84 -12.79 10.99
N TRP A 186 0.25 -12.19 9.95
CA TRP A 186 0.31 -10.75 9.71
C TRP A 186 -0.44 -9.93 10.77
N HIS A 187 -1.58 -10.40 11.28
CA HIS A 187 -2.26 -9.74 12.40
C HIS A 187 -1.42 -9.79 13.67
N ASP A 188 -0.90 -10.97 14.01
CA ASP A 188 -0.05 -11.17 15.19
C ASP A 188 1.23 -10.33 15.12
N GLU A 189 1.79 -10.11 13.93
CA GLU A 189 2.98 -9.28 13.72
C GLU A 189 2.67 -7.78 13.87
N ILE A 190 1.52 -7.32 13.36
CA ILE A 190 1.11 -5.90 13.48
C ILE A 190 0.71 -5.54 14.91
N GLU A 191 0.08 -6.46 15.65
CA GLU A 191 -0.37 -6.21 17.03
C GLU A 191 0.76 -6.35 18.08
N ARG A 192 1.89 -6.95 17.72
CA ARG A 192 3.08 -7.07 18.58
C ARG A 192 3.88 -5.76 18.73
N VAL A 193 3.58 -4.73 17.93
CA VAL A 193 4.33 -3.46 17.83
C VAL A 193 3.50 -2.31 18.37
#